data_AF-C5B4U7-F1
#
_entry.id   AF-C5B4U7-F1
#
_cell.length_a   1.000
_cell.length_b   1.000
_cell.length_c   1.000
_cell.angle_alpha   90.00
_cell.angle_beta   90.00
_cell.angle_gamma   90.00
#
_symmetry.space_group_name_H-M   'P 1'
#
loop_
_entity.id
_entity.type
_entity.pdbx_description
1 polymer ?
#
loop_
_entity_poly.entity_id
_entity_poly.type
_entity_poly.pdbx_seq_one_letter_code
_entity_poly.pdbx_strand_id
1 'polypeptide(L)'
;MSAELRTISIPTRKVPANLLTARRKRHGSAYVCIVCSLPMPQPKFMCHVIEGGSSALHVEDEDRYRPDGGDMCFLPLGSDCLRLHPELKPYAHKVQPGTIG
;
A
#
# COMPACT_ATOMS: atom_id res chain seq x y z
N MET A 1 15.96 -10.64 23.28
CA MET A 1 14.73 -9.84 23.18
C MET A 1 14.46 -9.63 21.70
N SER A 2 13.41 -10.24 21.15
CA SER A 2 13.03 -9.94 19.76
C SER A 2 12.54 -8.50 19.76
N ALA A 3 13.21 -7.61 19.02
CA ALA A 3 12.71 -6.25 18.86
C ALA A 3 11.33 -6.33 18.20
N GLU A 4 10.35 -5.64 18.77
CA GLU A 4 9.00 -5.57 18.24
C GLU A 4 9.03 -4.98 16.82
N LEU A 5 8.26 -5.56 15.90
CA LEU A 5 8.15 -5.06 14.53
C LEU A 5 7.41 -3.73 14.56
N ARG A 6 7.91 -2.74 13.81
CA ARG A 6 7.25 -1.44 13.65
C ARG A 6 6.17 -1.57 12.61
N THR A 7 4.94 -1.32 13.04
CA THR A 7 3.76 -1.34 12.19
C THR A 7 3.00 -0.02 12.32
N ILE A 8 2.22 0.30 11.30
CA ILE A 8 1.28 1.43 11.34
C ILE A 8 -0.07 1.02 10.77
N SER A 9 -1.15 1.46 11.40
CA SER A 9 -2.49 1.28 10.86
C SER A 9 -2.63 2.04 9.55
N ILE A 10 -3.14 1.37 8.52
CA ILE A 10 -3.37 1.96 7.21
C ILE A 10 -4.65 2.82 7.28
N PRO A 11 -4.56 4.13 7.04
CA PRO A 11 -5.73 4.99 7.03
C PRO A 11 -6.62 4.67 5.83
N THR A 12 -7.92 4.87 5.98
CA THR A 12 -8.88 4.80 4.88
C THR A 12 -9.31 6.20 4.46
N ARG A 13 -9.40 6.43 3.15
CA ARG A 13 -9.85 7.68 2.55
C ARG A 13 -10.99 7.39 1.58
N LYS A 14 -12.20 7.81 1.95
CA LYS A 14 -13.36 7.72 1.06
C LYS A 14 -13.17 8.64 -0.13
N VAL A 15 -13.43 8.11 -1.32
CA VAL A 15 -13.45 8.86 -2.57
C VAL A 15 -14.87 8.87 -3.15
N PRO A 16 -15.26 9.94 -3.88
CA PRO A 16 -16.56 9.98 -4.53
C PRO A 16 -16.80 8.77 -5.45
N ALA A 17 -17.98 8.16 -5.37
CA ALA A 17 -18.30 6.93 -6.11
C ALA A 17 -18.21 7.09 -7.64
N ASN A 18 -18.55 8.28 -8.14
CA ASN A 18 -18.40 8.63 -9.56
C ASN A 18 -16.93 8.61 -10.01
N LEU A 19 -16.01 9.12 -9.17
CA LEU A 19 -14.57 9.10 -9.46
C LEU A 19 -14.03 7.67 -9.47
N LEU A 20 -14.41 6.86 -8.48
CA LEU A 20 -14.01 5.45 -8.41
C LEU A 20 -14.48 4.68 -9.64
N THR A 21 -15.75 4.87 -10.03
CA THR A 21 -16.34 4.25 -11.22
C THR A 21 -15.62 4.68 -12.50
N ALA A 22 -15.36 5.98 -12.67
CA ALA A 22 -14.66 6.50 -13.83
C ALA A 22 -13.23 5.94 -13.95
N ARG A 23 -12.50 5.84 -12.84
CA ARG A 23 -11.15 5.27 -12.81
C ARG A 23 -11.15 3.76 -13.09
N ARG A 24 -12.09 3.00 -12.52
CA ARG A 24 -12.22 1.56 -12.80
C ARG A 24 -12.54 1.30 -14.26
N LYS A 25 -13.43 2.09 -14.89
CA LYS A 25 -13.70 1.98 -16.34
C LYS A 25 -12.44 2.22 -17.19
N ARG A 26 -11.56 3.13 -16.78
CA ARG A 26 -10.33 3.47 -17.52
C ARG A 26 -9.20 2.46 -17.32
N HIS A 27 -9.08 1.87 -16.13
CA HIS A 27 -7.90 1.11 -15.72
C HIS A 27 -8.19 -0.36 -15.35
N GLY A 28 -9.45 -0.81 -15.47
CA GLY A 28 -9.85 -2.20 -15.34
C GLY A 28 -9.41 -2.85 -14.03
N SER A 29 -8.72 -3.99 -14.16
CA SER A 29 -8.20 -4.85 -13.09
C SER A 29 -6.90 -4.35 -12.45
N ALA A 30 -6.48 -3.11 -12.71
CA ALA A 30 -5.30 -2.55 -12.05
C ALA A 30 -5.44 -2.64 -10.52
N TYR A 31 -4.33 -2.99 -9.85
CA TYR A 31 -4.26 -2.92 -8.40
C TYR A 31 -4.67 -1.54 -7.91
N VAL A 32 -5.24 -1.48 -6.70
CA VAL A 32 -5.80 -0.24 -6.16
C VAL A 32 -4.92 0.31 -5.04
N CYS A 33 -4.96 1.63 -4.84
CA CYS A 33 -4.31 2.24 -3.69
C CYS A 33 -4.93 1.72 -2.39
N ILE A 34 -4.12 1.26 -1.43
CA ILE A 34 -4.60 0.72 -0.14
C ILE A 34 -5.44 1.72 0.66
N VAL A 35 -5.11 3.02 0.57
CA VAL A 35 -5.77 4.07 1.34
C VAL A 35 -7.10 4.48 0.71
N CYS A 36 -7.20 4.57 -0.62
CA CYS A 36 -8.35 5.21 -1.29
C CYS A 36 -9.06 4.36 -2.34
N SER A 37 -8.59 3.13 -2.56
CA SER A 37 -9.13 2.16 -3.51
C SER A 37 -9.19 2.61 -4.98
N LEU A 38 -8.57 3.74 -5.33
CA LEU A 38 -8.45 4.17 -6.73
C LEU A 38 -7.47 3.25 -7.48
N PRO A 39 -7.82 2.78 -8.69
CA PRO A 39 -6.92 2.01 -9.56
C PRO A 39 -5.58 2.71 -9.85
N MET A 40 -4.50 1.93 -9.79
CA MET A 40 -3.10 2.34 -9.92
C MET A 40 -2.40 1.43 -10.95
N PRO A 41 -2.53 1.67 -12.26
CA PRO A 41 -1.92 0.82 -13.30
C PRO A 41 -0.38 0.84 -13.26
N GLN A 42 0.22 1.88 -12.71
CA GLN A 42 1.66 2.04 -12.55
C GLN A 42 1.96 2.62 -11.17
N PRO A 43 1.96 1.79 -10.11
CA PRO A 43 2.25 2.26 -8.77
C PRO A 43 3.71 2.71 -8.65
N LYS A 44 3.95 3.86 -8.03
CA LYS A 44 5.30 4.35 -7.71
C LYS A 44 5.76 3.92 -6.32
N PHE A 45 4.81 3.58 -5.46
CA PHE A 45 5.05 3.15 -4.09
C PHE A 45 4.18 1.94 -3.78
N MET A 46 4.70 1.03 -2.99
CA MET A 46 3.96 -0.08 -2.40
C MET A 46 4.25 -0.16 -0.90
N CYS A 47 3.34 -0.72 -0.12
CA CYS A 47 3.54 -1.04 1.29
C CYS A 47 3.39 -2.53 1.46
N HIS A 48 4.26 -3.15 2.25
CA HIS A 48 4.03 -4.51 2.73
C HIS A 48 2.88 -4.47 3.73
N VAL A 49 1.77 -5.10 3.39
CA VAL A 49 0.54 -5.08 4.17
C VAL A 49 0.37 -6.41 4.90
N ILE A 50 0.15 -6.33 6.20
CA ILE A 50 0.04 -7.48 7.11
C ILE A 50 -1.28 -7.39 7.89
N GLU A 51 -1.51 -8.34 8.81
CA GLU A 51 -2.69 -8.37 9.69
C GLU A 51 -4.03 -8.36 8.92
N GLY A 52 -4.08 -9.04 7.77
CA GLY A 52 -5.27 -9.14 6.95
C GLY A 52 -5.65 -7.84 6.23
N GLY A 53 -4.72 -6.89 6.09
CA GLY A 53 -4.95 -5.66 5.35
C GLY A 53 -4.94 -4.39 6.18
N SER A 54 -4.86 -4.48 7.51
CA SER A 54 -5.04 -3.32 8.39
C SER A 54 -3.78 -2.53 8.68
N SER A 55 -2.61 -3.15 8.52
CA SER A 55 -1.33 -2.58 8.98
C SER A 55 -0.25 -2.67 7.91
N ALA A 56 0.63 -1.67 7.86
CA ALA A 56 1.82 -1.66 7.03
C ALA A 56 3.08 -1.94 7.87
N LEU A 57 3.99 -2.75 7.36
CA LEU A 57 5.28 -3.06 7.98
C LEU A 57 6.32 -2.00 7.60
N HIS A 58 7.16 -1.61 8.57
CA HIS A 58 8.24 -0.65 8.34
C HIS A 58 9.31 -1.25 7.41
N VAL A 59 9.86 -0.46 6.47
CA VAL A 59 10.77 -0.97 5.43
C VAL A 59 12.05 -1.61 5.97
N GLU A 60 12.52 -1.16 7.13
CA GLU A 60 13.72 -1.70 7.80
C GLU A 60 13.45 -2.99 8.58
N ASP A 61 12.19 -3.42 8.69
CA ASP A 61 11.80 -4.61 9.46
C ASP A 61 11.54 -5.83 8.57
N GLU A 62 11.61 -5.64 7.24
CA GLU A 62 11.37 -6.67 6.22
C GLU A 62 12.22 -7.93 6.43
N ASP A 63 13.53 -7.77 6.68
CA ASP A 63 14.46 -8.91 6.87
C ASP A 63 14.14 -9.75 8.11
N ARG A 64 13.40 -9.17 9.06
CA ARG A 64 13.03 -9.78 10.34
C ARG A 64 11.61 -10.33 10.32
N TYR A 65 10.79 -9.90 9.36
CA TYR A 65 9.41 -10.34 9.26
C TYR A 65 9.34 -11.82 8.88
N ARG A 66 8.37 -12.50 9.48
CA ARG A 66 8.02 -13.89 9.19
C ARG A 66 6.56 -13.88 8.78
N PRO A 67 6.25 -14.11 7.49
CA PRO A 67 4.88 -14.14 7.02
C PRO A 67 4.02 -15.08 7.86
N ASP A 68 2.89 -14.56 8.29
CA ASP A 68 1.81 -15.35 8.88
C ASP A 68 0.64 -15.39 7.88
N GLY A 69 -0.39 -16.18 8.19
CA GLY A 69 -1.57 -16.29 7.32
C GLY A 69 -2.36 -14.99 7.11
N GLY A 70 -1.94 -13.86 7.71
CA GLY A 70 -2.50 -12.52 7.52
C GLY A 70 -1.70 -11.62 6.58
N ASP A 71 -0.59 -12.10 6.02
CA ASP A 71 0.20 -11.35 5.03
C ASP A 71 -0.60 -11.15 3.72
N MET A 72 -0.72 -9.89 3.29
CA MET A 72 -1.41 -9.45 2.07
C MET A 72 -0.43 -8.97 0.99
N CYS A 73 0.86 -9.23 1.17
CA CYS A 73 1.96 -8.85 0.29
C CYS A 73 2.10 -7.32 0.13
N PHE A 74 2.82 -6.91 -0.92
CA PHE A 74 3.01 -5.51 -1.27
C PHE A 74 1.82 -4.97 -2.07
N LEU A 75 1.11 -4.00 -1.50
CA LEU A 75 -0.03 -3.36 -2.14
C LEU A 75 0.26 -1.87 -2.49
N PRO A 76 -0.33 -1.32 -3.57
CA PRO A 76 -0.04 0.05 -4.00
C PRO A 76 -0.35 1.15 -3.00
N LEU A 77 0.53 2.14 -2.90
CA LEU A 77 0.28 3.41 -2.24
C LEU A 77 0.35 4.55 -3.25
N GLY A 78 -0.77 5.27 -3.43
CA GLY A 78 -0.84 6.40 -4.34
C GLY A 78 -0.07 7.60 -3.80
N SER A 79 0.68 8.30 -4.66
CA SER A 79 1.48 9.48 -4.27
C SER A 79 0.66 10.57 -3.58
N ASP A 80 -0.59 10.78 -4.00
CA ASP A 80 -1.48 11.74 -3.35
C ASP A 80 -1.85 11.31 -1.93
N CYS A 81 -2.11 10.01 -1.72
CA CYS A 81 -2.36 9.48 -0.39
C CYS A 81 -1.11 9.56 0.48
N LEU A 82 0.08 9.26 -0.05
CA LEU A 82 1.34 9.40 0.68
C LEU A 82 1.66 10.86 1.05
N ARG A 83 1.25 11.81 0.22
CA ARG A 83 1.38 13.24 0.52
C ARG A 83 0.41 13.67 1.64
N LEU A 84 -0.79 13.10 1.67
CA LEU A 84 -1.79 13.36 2.72
C LEU A 84 -1.50 12.61 4.03
N HIS A 85 -0.81 11.48 3.93
CA HIS A 85 -0.43 10.59 5.04
C HIS A 85 1.11 10.43 5.07
N PRO A 86 1.86 11.50 5.39
CA PRO A 86 3.32 11.45 5.42
C PRO A 86 3.87 10.45 6.46
N GLU A 87 3.08 10.08 7.46
CA GLU A 87 3.38 9.02 8.43
C GLU A 87 3.59 7.64 7.78
N LEU A 88 3.06 7.41 6.57
CA LEU A 88 3.27 6.17 5.81
C LEU A 88 4.61 6.14 5.06
N LYS A 89 5.37 7.24 4.98
CA LYS A 89 6.63 7.30 4.24
C LYS A 89 7.67 6.26 4.67
N PRO A 90 7.89 6.01 5.98
CA PRO A 90 8.82 4.97 6.44
C PRO A 90 8.36 3.53 6.16
N TYR A 91 7.14 3.36 5.63
CA TYR A 91 6.51 2.08 5.31
C TYR A 91 6.33 1.89 3.79
N ALA A 92 6.75 2.89 2.99
CA ALA A 92 6.54 2.92 1.55
C ALA A 92 7.81 2.55 0.78
N HIS A 93 7.74 1.45 0.05
CA HIS A 93 8.77 1.00 -0.86
C HIS A 93 8.63 1.68 -2.21
N LYS A 94 9.69 2.32 -2.69
CA LYS A 94 9.69 2.94 -4.01
C LYS A 94 9.85 1.86 -5.09
N VAL A 95 8.90 1.81 -6.02
CA VAL A 95 8.96 0.90 -7.17
C VAL A 95 9.81 1.54 -8.26
N GLN A 96 10.81 0.82 -8.77
CA GLN A 96 11.55 1.30 -9.94
C GLN A 96 10.67 1.16 -11.20
N PRO A 97 10.72 2.11 -12.14
CA PRO A 97 10.06 1.94 -13.43
C PRO A 97 10.59 0.69 -14.15
N GLY A 98 9.71 -0.22 -14.56
CA GLY A 98 10.07 -1.42 -15.33
C GLY A 98 10.24 -2.72 -14.52
N THR A 99 10.01 -2.72 -13.22
CA THR A 99 10.13 -3.93 -12.36
C THR A 99 8.87 -4.78 -12.29
N ILE A 100 7.87 -4.53 -13.14
CA ILE A 100 6.74 -5.44 -13.33
C ILE A 100 7.04 -6.20 -14.62
N GLY A 101 7.76 -7.32 -14.47
CA GLY A 101 7.99 -8.33 -15.49
C GLY A 101 7.23 -9.60 -15.12
#